data_AF-A0A925BBN6-F1
#
_entry.id   AF-A0A925BBN6-F1
#
_cell.length_a   1.000
_cell.length_b   1.000
_cell.length_c   1.000
_cell.angle_alpha   90.00
_cell.angle_beta   90.00
_cell.angle_gamma   90.00
#
_symmetry.space_group_name_H-M   'P 1'
#
loop_
_entity.id
_entity.type
_entity.pdbx_description
1 polymer ?
#
loop_
_entity_poly.entity_id
_entity_poly.type
_entity_poly.pdbx_seq_one_letter_code
_entity_poly.pdbx_strand_id
1 'polypeptide(L)'
;MLETDAGSRRHLLLIVGFIACLFGGFVLWGTIERAVERGTFGGFGIGDPAPVEPDRAVFLAERRRWFQARKQMAAHGKAGAWRKAIRVAETYLAHKDDAAIRLLRGEALLRLSDAQGGIELAKILRSDDVASDAEANLLRGDTGDYARETQRALIKIDETKATPLDANNTAWLAAFTPAIGDPQLLEKAVSLSEKAVRAARVGDEPDVADEMATYTNTLGGLYYRSGRNDDAIETLLESEKLRTDPFNAAFLTLAYRRKGNDVAAQAWRDRLQKHLSNTYATRDGQLYRHQLLLLWREIENRTQE
;
A
#
# COMPACT_ATOMS: atom_id res chain seq x y z
N MET A 1 -28.76 10.24 33.04
CA MET A 1 -28.72 10.51 31.58
C MET A 1 -27.54 11.42 31.36
N LEU A 2 -26.41 10.90 30.90
CA LEU A 2 -25.20 11.69 30.65
C LEU A 2 -25.08 11.86 29.14
N GLU A 3 -25.29 13.08 28.66
CA GLU A 3 -24.99 13.44 27.27
C GLU A 3 -23.47 13.43 27.09
N THR A 4 -22.94 12.39 26.45
CA THR A 4 -21.54 12.39 26.02
C THR A 4 -21.41 13.23 24.77
N ASP A 5 -20.56 14.26 24.83
CA ASP A 5 -20.26 15.14 23.70
C ASP A 5 -19.56 14.39 22.55
N ALA A 6 -19.52 15.01 21.37
CA ALA A 6 -18.97 14.41 20.15
C ALA A 6 -17.49 13.99 20.25
N GLY A 7 -16.68 14.69 21.04
CA GLY A 7 -15.28 14.36 21.32
C GLY A 7 -15.12 13.07 22.12
N SER A 8 -16.02 12.84 23.08
CA SER A 8 -16.06 11.62 23.90
C SER A 8 -16.42 10.37 23.07
N ARG A 9 -17.31 10.50 22.08
CA ARG A 9 -17.65 9.41 21.14
C ARG A 9 -16.46 9.02 20.26
N ARG A 10 -15.66 10.00 19.85
CA ARG A 10 -14.49 9.77 18.99
C ARG A 10 -13.38 9.02 19.74
N HIS A 11 -13.16 9.34 21.01
CA HIS A 11 -12.21 8.62 21.86
C HIS A 11 -12.67 7.18 22.16
N LEU A 12 -13.97 6.97 22.38
CA LEU A 12 -14.52 5.64 22.58
C LEU A 12 -14.34 4.74 21.34
N LEU A 13 -14.56 5.29 20.14
CA LEU A 13 -14.35 4.58 18.87
C LEU A 13 -12.88 4.21 18.64
N LEU A 14 -11.95 5.07 19.01
CA LEU A 14 -10.52 4.79 18.93
C LEU A 14 -10.09 3.68 19.90
N ILE A 15 -10.59 3.70 21.15
CA ILE A 15 -10.31 2.67 22.15
C ILE A 15 -10.91 1.33 21.72
N VAL A 16 -12.13 1.31 21.19
CA VAL A 16 -12.79 0.09 20.70
C VAL A 16 -12.11 -0.45 19.44
N GLY A 17 -11.65 0.42 18.53
CA GLY A 17 -10.85 0.04 17.37
C GLY A 17 -9.51 -0.58 17.77
N PHE A 18 -8.84 -0.01 18.78
CA PHE A 18 -7.60 -0.53 19.32
C PHE A 18 -7.77 -1.92 19.98
N ILE A 19 -8.84 -2.11 20.76
CA ILE A 19 -9.18 -3.41 21.38
C ILE A 19 -9.55 -4.46 20.32
N ALA A 20 -10.27 -4.08 19.26
CA ALA A 20 -10.63 -4.98 18.17
C ALA A 20 -9.41 -5.47 17.36
N CYS A 21 -8.39 -4.61 17.22
CA CYS A 21 -7.10 -4.97 16.61
C CYS A 21 -6.29 -5.97 17.46
N LEU A 22 -6.32 -5.84 18.79
CA LEU A 22 -5.56 -6.69 19.71
C LEU A 22 -6.14 -8.11 19.88
N PHE A 23 -7.45 -8.31 19.70
CA PHE A 23 -8.13 -9.59 20.00
C PHE A 23 -8.76 -10.30 18.79
N GLY A 24 -8.22 -10.11 17.57
CA GLY A 24 -8.68 -10.85 16.38
C GLY A 24 -10.15 -10.58 16.01
N GLY A 25 -10.63 -9.36 16.27
CA GLY A 25 -12.05 -9.01 16.26
C GLY A 25 -12.62 -8.73 14.87
N PHE A 26 -12.96 -9.77 14.11
CA PHE A 26 -13.89 -9.61 12.97
C PHE A 26 -15.33 -9.98 13.33
N VAL A 27 -15.52 -10.88 14.30
CA VAL A 27 -16.87 -11.18 14.85
C VAL A 27 -17.39 -9.97 15.61
N LEU A 28 -16.53 -9.29 16.37
CA LEU A 28 -16.93 -8.13 17.17
C LEU A 28 -17.16 -6.88 16.30
N TRP A 29 -16.33 -6.64 15.27
CA TRP A 29 -16.43 -5.46 14.39
C TRP A 29 -17.75 -5.42 13.61
N GLY A 30 -18.16 -6.54 13.00
CA GLY A 30 -19.44 -6.60 12.27
C GLY A 30 -20.68 -6.46 13.18
N THR A 31 -20.56 -6.71 14.49
CA THR A 31 -21.59 -6.38 15.49
C THR A 31 -21.52 -4.92 15.94
N ILE A 32 -20.32 -4.35 16.08
CA ILE A 32 -20.12 -2.96 16.49
C ILE A 32 -20.60 -2.00 15.39
N GLU A 33 -20.26 -2.26 14.14
CA GLU A 33 -20.67 -1.45 12.98
C GLU A 33 -22.21 -1.41 12.85
N ARG A 34 -22.86 -2.58 12.99
CA ARG A 34 -24.34 -2.68 13.05
C ARG A 34 -24.97 -2.02 14.28
N ALA A 35 -24.27 -1.98 15.41
CA ALA A 35 -24.75 -1.34 16.64
C ALA A 35 -24.57 0.20 16.61
N VAL A 36 -23.57 0.69 15.86
CA VAL A 36 -23.34 2.12 15.63
C VAL A 36 -24.33 2.67 14.59
N GLU A 37 -24.55 1.98 13.47
CA GLU A 37 -25.51 2.39 12.43
C GLU A 37 -26.97 2.47 12.93
N ARG A 38 -27.32 1.67 13.94
CA ARG A 38 -28.66 1.66 14.55
C ARG A 38 -28.83 2.67 15.70
N GLY A 39 -27.82 3.47 16.01
CA GLY A 39 -27.90 4.44 17.12
C GLY A 39 -27.98 3.81 18.52
N THR A 40 -27.64 2.53 18.67
CA THR A 40 -27.89 1.72 19.87
C THR A 40 -26.76 1.74 20.92
N PHE A 41 -25.74 2.59 20.78
CA PHE A 41 -24.63 2.66 21.74
C PHE A 41 -25.00 3.28 23.11
N GLY A 42 -26.28 3.58 23.36
CA GLY A 42 -26.80 4.06 24.63
C GLY A 42 -27.58 3.04 25.47
N GLY A 43 -27.67 1.78 25.05
CA GLY A 43 -28.46 0.78 25.79
C GLY A 43 -28.08 -0.65 25.46
N PHE A 44 -27.08 -1.19 26.14
CA PHE A 44 -26.91 -2.65 26.19
C PHE A 44 -28.03 -3.25 27.04
N GLY A 45 -29.16 -3.56 26.39
CA GLY A 45 -30.00 -4.66 26.83
C GLY A 45 -29.27 -5.97 26.52
N ILE A 46 -28.81 -6.66 27.57
CA ILE A 46 -28.41 -8.07 27.50
C ILE A 46 -29.67 -8.85 27.10
N GLY A 47 -29.91 -9.03 25.80
CA GLY A 47 -31.19 -9.62 25.36
C GLY A 47 -31.43 -9.77 23.86
N ASP A 48 -30.60 -9.19 22.97
CA ASP A 48 -30.75 -9.51 21.56
C ASP A 48 -30.34 -10.97 21.31
N PRO A 49 -31.26 -11.82 20.82
CA PRO A 49 -30.97 -13.22 20.59
C PRO A 49 -29.87 -13.35 19.53
N ALA A 50 -28.98 -14.33 19.73
CA ALA A 50 -28.02 -14.73 18.72
C ALA A 50 -28.74 -14.90 17.37
N PRO A 51 -28.11 -14.51 16.23
CA PRO A 51 -28.72 -14.59 14.92
C PRO A 51 -29.34 -15.99 14.71
N VAL A 52 -30.57 -16.02 14.20
CA VAL A 52 -31.36 -17.24 14.03
C VAL A 52 -30.55 -18.23 13.19
N GLU A 53 -30.58 -19.51 13.55
CA GLU A 53 -29.75 -20.60 12.97
C GLU A 53 -29.60 -20.62 11.42
N PRO A 54 -30.62 -20.27 10.60
CA PRO A 54 -30.50 -20.19 9.13
C PRO A 54 -29.43 -19.20 8.66
N ASP A 55 -29.27 -18.07 9.35
CA ASP A 55 -28.32 -17.02 8.96
C ASP A 55 -26.87 -17.46 9.20
N ARG A 56 -26.65 -18.31 10.20
CA ARG A 56 -25.33 -18.87 10.51
C ARG A 56 -24.86 -19.83 9.41
N ALA A 57 -25.74 -20.69 8.91
CA ALA A 57 -25.39 -21.64 7.87
C ALA A 57 -25.02 -20.93 6.56
N VAL A 58 -25.81 -19.92 6.17
CA VAL A 58 -25.55 -19.08 4.98
C VAL A 58 -24.22 -18.34 5.15
N PHE A 59 -24.00 -17.66 6.28
CA PHE A 59 -22.76 -16.96 6.57
C PHE A 59 -21.53 -17.89 6.50
N LEU A 60 -21.60 -19.08 7.11
CA LEU A 60 -20.51 -20.06 7.07
C LEU A 60 -20.25 -20.57 5.65
N ALA A 61 -21.30 -20.78 4.85
CA ALA A 61 -21.17 -21.18 3.45
C ALA A 61 -20.50 -20.08 2.61
N GLU A 62 -20.90 -18.82 2.77
CA GLU A 62 -20.27 -17.68 2.10
C GLU A 62 -18.80 -17.54 2.49
N ARG A 63 -18.50 -17.62 3.80
CA ARG A 63 -17.13 -17.54 4.31
C ARG A 63 -16.25 -18.65 3.73
N ARG A 64 -16.78 -19.88 3.62
CA ARG A 64 -16.06 -21.00 2.97
C ARG A 64 -15.81 -20.73 1.49
N ARG A 65 -16.80 -20.22 0.75
CA ARG A 65 -16.64 -19.86 -0.68
C ARG A 65 -15.56 -18.80 -0.86
N TRP A 66 -15.57 -17.76 -0.03
CA TRP A 66 -14.57 -16.69 -0.06
C TRP A 66 -13.15 -17.23 0.21
N PHE A 67 -12.99 -18.07 1.25
CA PHE A 67 -11.69 -18.69 1.54
C PHE A 67 -11.21 -19.59 0.40
N GLN A 68 -12.10 -20.38 -0.21
CA GLN A 68 -11.76 -21.24 -1.34
C GLN A 68 -11.32 -20.43 -2.56
N ALA A 69 -12.06 -19.35 -2.90
CA ALA A 69 -11.69 -18.46 -3.98
C ALA A 69 -10.31 -17.85 -3.75
N ARG A 70 -10.05 -17.28 -2.56
CA ARG A 70 -8.73 -16.73 -2.20
C ARG A 70 -7.63 -17.77 -2.29
N LYS A 71 -7.84 -18.98 -1.78
CA LYS A 71 -6.87 -20.08 -1.82
C LYS A 71 -6.54 -20.50 -3.25
N GLN A 72 -7.56 -20.63 -4.11
CA GLN A 72 -7.38 -20.97 -5.52
C GLN A 72 -6.65 -19.86 -6.28
N MET A 73 -7.04 -18.60 -6.05
CA MET A 73 -6.32 -17.44 -6.62
C MET A 73 -4.86 -17.46 -6.19
N ALA A 74 -4.56 -17.60 -4.89
CA ALA A 74 -3.20 -17.69 -4.37
C ALA A 74 -2.38 -18.79 -5.06
N ALA A 75 -2.95 -19.99 -5.19
CA ALA A 75 -2.31 -21.12 -5.85
C ALA A 75 -2.02 -20.83 -7.33
N HIS A 76 -2.97 -20.22 -8.05
CA HIS A 76 -2.78 -19.81 -9.44
C HIS A 76 -1.73 -18.70 -9.58
N GLY A 77 -1.74 -17.69 -8.72
CA GLY A 77 -0.77 -16.60 -8.74
C GLY A 77 0.66 -17.08 -8.45
N LYS A 78 0.83 -17.98 -7.46
CA LYS A 78 2.13 -18.61 -7.18
C LYS A 78 2.67 -19.41 -8.38
N ALA A 79 1.79 -19.99 -9.18
CA ALA A 79 2.14 -20.70 -10.41
C ALA A 79 2.27 -19.78 -11.64
N GLY A 80 2.15 -18.45 -11.49
CA GLY A 80 2.13 -17.51 -12.62
C GLY A 80 0.90 -17.63 -13.54
N ALA A 81 -0.10 -18.41 -13.15
CA ALA A 81 -1.30 -18.67 -13.93
C ALA A 81 -2.37 -17.57 -13.75
N TRP A 82 -2.00 -16.31 -13.97
CA TRP A 82 -2.81 -15.13 -13.65
C TRP A 82 -4.21 -15.15 -14.30
N ARG A 83 -4.33 -15.64 -15.55
CA ARG A 83 -5.64 -15.82 -16.22
C ARG A 83 -6.58 -16.78 -15.46
N LYS A 84 -6.02 -17.81 -14.80
CA LYS A 84 -6.82 -18.71 -13.96
C LYS A 84 -7.26 -18.01 -12.67
N ALA A 85 -6.37 -17.23 -12.05
CA ALA A 85 -6.72 -16.44 -10.87
C ALA A 85 -7.85 -15.42 -11.17
N ILE A 86 -7.79 -14.74 -12.32
CA ILE A 86 -8.84 -13.81 -12.77
C ILE A 86 -10.19 -14.53 -12.92
N ARG A 87 -10.23 -15.70 -13.55
CA ARG A 87 -11.48 -16.47 -13.69
C ARG A 87 -12.09 -16.89 -12.36
N VAL A 88 -11.25 -17.26 -11.38
CA VAL A 88 -11.71 -17.57 -10.03
C VAL A 88 -12.35 -16.33 -9.39
N ALA A 89 -11.70 -15.17 -9.52
CA ALA A 89 -12.25 -13.91 -9.01
C ALA A 89 -13.58 -13.56 -9.67
N GLU A 90 -13.68 -13.65 -11.01
CA GLU A 90 -14.91 -13.35 -11.76
C GLU A 90 -16.05 -14.27 -11.36
N THR A 91 -15.77 -15.57 -11.19
CA THR A 91 -16.77 -16.54 -10.72
C THR A 91 -17.30 -16.17 -9.34
N TYR A 92 -16.42 -15.73 -8.43
CA TYR A 92 -16.83 -15.28 -7.10
C TYR A 92 -17.59 -13.95 -7.15
N LEU A 93 -17.10 -12.96 -7.90
CA LEU A 93 -17.68 -11.62 -7.99
C LEU A 93 -19.05 -11.62 -8.70
N ALA A 94 -19.31 -12.59 -9.58
CA ALA A 94 -20.64 -12.81 -10.14
C ALA A 94 -21.67 -13.24 -9.08
N HIS A 95 -21.21 -13.82 -7.97
CA HIS A 95 -22.06 -14.20 -6.84
C HIS A 95 -22.18 -13.09 -5.80
N LYS A 96 -21.06 -12.44 -5.43
CA LYS A 96 -21.02 -11.42 -4.39
C LYS A 96 -19.93 -10.41 -4.66
N ASP A 97 -20.28 -9.13 -4.63
CA ASP A 97 -19.29 -8.06 -4.70
C ASP A 97 -18.44 -8.05 -3.43
N ASP A 98 -17.12 -8.07 -3.59
CA ASP A 98 -16.15 -8.16 -2.50
C ASP A 98 -14.86 -7.43 -2.87
N ALA A 99 -14.53 -6.39 -2.09
CA ALA A 99 -13.38 -5.53 -2.35
C ALA A 99 -12.04 -6.29 -2.30
N ALA A 100 -11.90 -7.28 -1.43
CA ALA A 100 -10.66 -8.05 -1.33
C ALA A 100 -10.46 -8.94 -2.57
N ILE A 101 -11.54 -9.53 -3.11
CA ILE A 101 -11.46 -10.29 -4.37
C ILE A 101 -11.21 -9.37 -5.56
N ARG A 102 -11.82 -8.18 -5.61
CA ARG A 102 -11.50 -7.16 -6.63
C ARG A 102 -10.04 -6.72 -6.58
N LEU A 103 -9.48 -6.52 -5.38
CA LEU A 103 -8.08 -6.17 -5.21
C LEU A 103 -7.17 -7.25 -5.82
N LEU A 104 -7.42 -8.53 -5.50
CA LEU A 104 -6.62 -9.64 -6.01
C LEU A 104 -6.78 -9.84 -7.53
N ARG A 105 -7.96 -9.52 -8.07
CA ARG A 105 -8.21 -9.52 -9.52
C ARG A 105 -7.49 -8.37 -10.21
N GLY A 106 -7.60 -7.16 -9.66
CA GLY A 106 -6.96 -5.97 -10.19
C GLY A 106 -5.45 -6.13 -10.29
N GLU A 107 -4.84 -6.73 -9.26
CA GLU A 107 -3.44 -7.13 -9.32
C GLU A 107 -3.16 -8.16 -10.43
N ALA A 108 -3.94 -9.25 -10.51
CA ALA A 108 -3.69 -10.30 -11.50
C ALA A 108 -3.82 -9.75 -12.93
N LEU A 109 -4.68 -8.75 -13.15
CA LEU A 109 -4.79 -7.99 -14.38
C LEU A 109 -3.55 -7.13 -14.63
N LEU A 110 -3.05 -6.39 -13.63
CA LEU A 110 -1.80 -5.63 -13.77
C LEU A 110 -0.61 -6.51 -14.16
N ARG A 111 -0.54 -7.74 -13.63
CA ARG A 111 0.48 -8.75 -14.00
C ARG A 111 0.41 -9.21 -15.45
N LEU A 112 -0.71 -9.00 -16.11
CA LEU A 112 -0.91 -9.26 -17.53
C LEU A 112 -0.86 -7.97 -18.37
N SER A 113 -0.41 -6.86 -17.77
CA SER A 113 -0.40 -5.53 -18.36
C SER A 113 -1.78 -5.05 -18.84
N ASP A 114 -2.85 -5.56 -18.22
CA ASP A 114 -4.22 -5.16 -18.53
C ASP A 114 -4.59 -3.89 -17.74
N ALA A 115 -4.92 -2.82 -18.47
CA ALA A 115 -5.27 -1.51 -17.90
C ALA A 115 -6.49 -1.56 -16.97
N GLN A 116 -7.39 -2.53 -17.16
CA GLN A 116 -8.54 -2.72 -16.27
C GLN A 116 -8.11 -3.01 -14.84
N GLY A 117 -6.94 -3.64 -14.65
CA GLY A 117 -6.41 -3.93 -13.32
C GLY A 117 -6.13 -2.66 -12.52
N GLY A 118 -5.53 -1.67 -13.16
CA GLY A 118 -5.27 -0.37 -12.58
C GLY A 118 -6.56 0.39 -12.26
N ILE A 119 -7.55 0.36 -13.15
CA ILE A 119 -8.87 0.99 -12.92
C ILE A 119 -9.56 0.39 -11.69
N GLU A 120 -9.47 -0.92 -11.49
CA GLU A 120 -10.10 -1.58 -10.33
C GLU A 120 -9.41 -1.24 -9.02
N LEU A 121 -8.08 -1.27 -8.99
CA LEU A 121 -7.33 -0.88 -7.80
C LEU A 121 -7.55 0.60 -7.47
N ALA A 122 -7.61 1.47 -8.48
CA ALA A 122 -7.88 2.89 -8.31
C ALA A 122 -9.31 3.21 -7.83
N LYS A 123 -10.25 2.27 -7.88
CA LYS A 123 -11.58 2.42 -7.25
C LYS A 123 -11.54 2.05 -5.77
N ILE A 124 -10.73 1.07 -5.41
CA ILE A 124 -10.57 0.57 -4.03
C ILE A 124 -9.77 1.58 -3.19
N LEU A 125 -8.77 2.21 -3.80
CA LEU A 125 -7.86 3.15 -3.13
C LEU A 125 -8.43 4.57 -2.97
N ARG A 126 -9.66 4.86 -3.41
CA ARG A 126 -10.21 6.21 -3.23
C ARG A 126 -10.34 6.51 -1.75
N SER A 127 -9.64 7.54 -1.30
CA SER A 127 -9.72 8.12 0.03
C SER A 127 -9.78 9.65 -0.09
N ASP A 128 -10.00 10.34 1.02
CA ASP A 128 -9.97 11.80 1.07
C ASP A 128 -8.53 12.37 1.15
N ASP A 129 -7.50 11.55 0.92
CA ASP A 129 -6.10 11.97 0.98
C ASP A 129 -5.46 12.13 -0.41
N VAL A 130 -4.67 13.19 -0.57
CA VAL A 130 -4.05 13.58 -1.85
C VAL A 130 -3.11 12.49 -2.39
N ALA A 131 -2.44 11.73 -1.52
CA ALA A 131 -1.50 10.70 -1.94
C ALA A 131 -2.22 9.53 -2.61
N SER A 132 -3.30 9.06 -2.00
CA SER A 132 -4.17 8.02 -2.55
C SER A 132 -4.84 8.44 -3.85
N ASP A 133 -5.29 9.70 -3.96
CA ASP A 133 -5.82 10.24 -5.22
C ASP A 133 -4.78 10.29 -6.33
N ALA A 134 -3.55 10.73 -6.01
CA ALA A 134 -2.44 10.69 -6.95
C ALA A 134 -2.19 9.24 -7.39
N GLU A 135 -2.01 8.30 -6.46
CA GLU A 135 -1.80 6.87 -6.76
C GLU A 135 -2.92 6.27 -7.62
N ALA A 136 -4.17 6.63 -7.34
CA ALA A 136 -5.31 6.20 -8.13
C ALA A 136 -5.24 6.73 -9.58
N ASN A 137 -4.75 7.96 -9.79
CA ASN A 137 -4.50 8.50 -11.13
C ASN A 137 -3.39 7.73 -11.86
N LEU A 138 -2.29 7.43 -11.17
CA LEU A 138 -1.20 6.65 -11.75
C LEU A 138 -1.64 5.23 -12.12
N LEU A 139 -2.45 4.58 -11.29
CA LEU A 139 -3.02 3.26 -11.60
C LEU A 139 -3.94 3.30 -12.84
N ARG A 140 -4.66 4.39 -13.07
CA ARG A 140 -5.44 4.59 -14.30
C ARG A 140 -4.58 4.90 -15.52
N GLY A 141 -3.28 5.10 -15.33
CA GLY A 141 -2.34 5.53 -16.37
C GLY A 141 -2.31 7.05 -16.59
N ASP A 142 -2.97 7.84 -15.73
CA ASP A 142 -2.92 9.30 -15.80
C ASP A 142 -1.70 9.83 -15.05
N THR A 143 -0.54 9.72 -15.71
CA THR A 143 0.72 10.23 -15.19
C THR A 143 0.72 11.77 -15.09
N GLY A 144 -0.13 12.45 -15.87
CA GLY A 144 -0.23 13.91 -15.86
C GLY A 144 -0.92 14.44 -14.61
N ASP A 145 -2.05 13.86 -14.23
CA ASP A 145 -2.72 14.19 -12.96
C ASP A 145 -1.86 13.78 -11.76
N TYR A 146 -1.20 12.62 -11.79
CA TYR A 146 -0.25 12.26 -10.74
C TYR A 146 0.83 13.32 -10.56
N ALA A 147 1.44 13.76 -11.66
CA ALA A 147 2.48 14.79 -11.63
C ALA A 147 1.96 16.09 -11.03
N ARG A 148 0.78 16.55 -11.47
CA ARG A 148 0.14 17.77 -10.94
C ARG A 148 -0.10 17.69 -9.44
N GLU A 149 -0.64 16.59 -8.94
CA GLU A 149 -0.90 16.44 -7.50
C GLU A 149 0.40 16.35 -6.68
N THR A 150 1.41 15.67 -7.21
CA THR A 150 2.74 15.60 -6.59
C THR A 150 3.39 16.99 -6.51
N GLN A 151 3.35 17.75 -7.61
CA GLN A 151 3.85 19.13 -7.65
C GLN A 151 3.09 20.02 -6.64
N ARG A 152 1.75 19.90 -6.58
CA ARG A 152 0.94 20.63 -5.61
C ARG A 152 1.32 20.31 -4.16
N ALA A 153 1.52 19.04 -3.84
CA ALA A 153 1.95 18.61 -2.50
C ALA A 153 3.32 19.20 -2.15
N LEU A 154 4.29 19.12 -3.06
CA LEU A 154 5.63 19.70 -2.88
C LEU A 154 5.61 21.22 -2.77
N ILE A 155 4.73 21.92 -3.47
CA ILE A 155 4.60 23.39 -3.36
C ILE A 155 3.96 23.80 -2.03
N LYS A 156 2.92 23.08 -1.59
CA LYS A 156 2.10 23.46 -0.42
C LYS A 156 2.72 23.12 0.92
N ILE A 157 3.63 22.15 0.99
CA ILE A 157 4.23 21.74 2.26
C ILE A 157 4.99 22.91 2.91
N ASP A 158 4.63 23.24 4.15
CA ASP A 158 5.34 24.21 4.98
C ASP A 158 6.50 23.49 5.68
N GLU A 159 7.70 23.61 5.10
CA GLU A 159 8.91 22.93 5.58
C GLU A 159 9.28 23.28 7.03
N THR A 160 8.79 24.39 7.57
CA THR A 160 9.08 24.82 8.93
C THR A 160 8.19 24.14 9.97
N LYS A 161 7.06 23.57 9.53
CA LYS A 161 6.06 22.91 10.38
C LYS A 161 5.90 21.42 10.10
N ALA A 162 6.38 20.96 8.94
CA ALA A 162 6.30 19.56 8.56
C ALA A 162 7.06 18.67 9.55
N THR A 163 6.39 17.61 10.02
CA THR A 163 7.09 16.54 10.76
C THR A 163 8.00 15.75 9.81
N PRO A 164 8.97 14.97 10.33
CA PRO A 164 9.76 14.05 9.50
C PRO A 164 8.89 13.12 8.64
N LEU A 165 7.78 12.64 9.20
CA LEU A 165 6.82 11.79 8.50
C LEU A 165 6.13 12.54 7.35
N ASP A 166 5.66 13.77 7.58
CA ASP A 166 5.02 14.59 6.54
C ASP A 166 6.00 14.88 5.39
N ALA A 167 7.25 15.23 5.74
CA ALA A 167 8.31 15.48 4.77
C ALA A 167 8.62 14.23 3.94
N ASN A 168 8.76 13.06 4.59
CA ASN A 168 8.99 11.80 3.91
C ASN A 168 7.82 11.40 2.99
N ASN A 169 6.58 11.45 3.48
CA ASN A 169 5.41 11.07 2.70
C ASN A 169 5.22 11.96 1.48
N THR A 170 5.48 13.26 1.63
CA THR A 170 5.44 14.20 0.50
C THR A 170 6.57 13.91 -0.50
N ALA A 171 7.77 13.60 -0.02
CA ALA A 171 8.90 13.24 -0.87
C ALA A 171 8.73 11.88 -1.56
N TRP A 172 8.01 10.94 -0.95
CA TRP A 172 7.71 9.63 -1.54
C TRP A 172 6.93 9.73 -2.85
N LEU A 173 6.00 10.70 -2.96
CA LEU A 173 5.29 10.99 -4.21
C LEU A 173 6.26 11.28 -5.37
N ALA A 174 7.39 11.94 -5.07
CA ALA A 174 8.42 12.21 -6.05
C ALA A 174 9.31 11.00 -6.36
N ALA A 175 9.58 10.15 -5.37
CA ALA A 175 10.36 8.93 -5.55
C ALA A 175 9.62 7.92 -6.46
N PHE A 176 8.30 7.86 -6.33
CA PHE A 176 7.51 6.75 -6.85
C PHE A 176 7.45 6.69 -8.39
N THR A 177 7.49 7.82 -9.09
CA THR A 177 7.41 7.87 -10.56
C THR A 177 8.25 9.01 -11.13
N PRO A 178 8.79 8.89 -12.36
CA PRO A 178 9.58 9.97 -12.98
C PRO A 178 8.74 11.18 -13.42
N ALA A 179 7.43 11.22 -13.10
CA ALA A 179 6.46 12.12 -13.70
C ALA A 179 6.59 13.61 -13.27
N ILE A 180 7.38 13.96 -12.26
CA ILE A 180 7.48 15.36 -11.80
C ILE A 180 8.02 16.29 -12.88
N GLY A 181 9.00 15.84 -13.69
CA GLY A 181 9.58 16.57 -14.82
C GLY A 181 10.36 17.86 -14.47
N ASP A 182 10.10 18.46 -13.31
CA ASP A 182 10.75 19.67 -12.81
C ASP A 182 11.92 19.32 -11.87
N PRO A 183 13.18 19.61 -12.27
CA PRO A 183 14.36 19.34 -11.45
C PRO A 183 14.36 20.09 -10.11
N GLN A 184 13.79 21.30 -10.03
CA GLN A 184 13.79 22.07 -8.78
C GLN A 184 12.86 21.43 -7.74
N LEU A 185 11.71 20.92 -8.19
CA LEU A 185 10.79 20.20 -7.31
C LEU A 185 11.35 18.84 -6.88
N LEU A 186 12.13 18.18 -7.75
CA LEU A 186 12.84 16.96 -7.39
C LEU A 186 13.93 17.23 -6.33
N GLU A 187 14.73 18.29 -6.47
CA GLU A 187 15.70 18.69 -5.45
C GLU A 187 15.02 19.10 -4.13
N LYS A 188 13.85 19.75 -4.21
CA LYS A 188 13.04 20.01 -3.02
C LYS A 188 12.62 18.72 -2.31
N ALA A 189 12.17 17.71 -3.06
CA ALA A 189 11.82 16.41 -2.51
C ALA A 189 13.02 15.70 -1.85
N VAL A 190 14.20 15.76 -2.49
CA VAL A 190 15.46 15.28 -1.90
C VAL A 190 15.74 15.97 -0.56
N SER A 191 15.69 17.30 -0.52
CA SER A 191 15.90 18.08 0.71
C SER A 191 14.93 17.70 1.84
N LEU A 192 13.65 17.50 1.52
CA LEU A 192 12.65 17.03 2.48
C LEU A 192 13.00 15.65 3.04
N SER A 193 13.38 14.71 2.18
CA SER A 193 13.74 13.35 2.58
C SER A 193 15.02 13.32 3.42
N GLU A 194 16.04 14.11 3.05
CA GLU A 194 17.26 14.24 3.85
C GLU A 194 17.01 14.82 5.25
N LYS A 195 16.08 15.79 5.38
CA LYS A 195 15.65 16.31 6.68
C LYS A 195 15.00 15.22 7.52
N ALA A 196 14.12 14.40 6.93
CA ALA A 196 13.47 13.30 7.62
C ALA A 196 14.48 12.25 8.13
N VAL A 197 15.44 11.84 7.28
CA VAL A 197 16.53 10.93 7.64
C VAL A 197 17.39 11.50 8.79
N ARG A 198 17.78 12.79 8.71
CA ARG A 198 18.54 13.44 9.79
C ARG A 198 17.79 13.47 11.11
N ALA A 199 16.49 13.73 11.07
CA ALA A 199 15.66 13.76 12.28
C ALA A 199 15.53 12.38 12.93
N ALA A 200 15.37 11.32 12.12
CA ALA A 200 15.31 9.95 12.63
C ALA A 200 16.63 9.51 13.28
N ARG A 201 17.80 9.90 12.74
CA ARG A 201 19.12 9.54 13.31
C ARG A 201 19.39 10.02 14.75
N VAL A 202 18.56 10.92 15.30
CA VAL A 202 18.78 11.51 16.62
C VAL A 202 18.13 10.68 17.75
N GLY A 203 17.31 9.68 17.44
CA GLY A 203 16.67 8.82 18.44
C GLY A 203 17.46 7.54 18.74
N ASP A 204 17.55 7.15 20.02
CA ASP A 204 18.15 5.88 20.48
C ASP A 204 17.10 4.76 20.73
N GLU A 205 15.83 4.97 20.34
CA GLU A 205 14.74 4.02 20.60
C GLU A 205 14.59 2.96 19.49
N PRO A 206 14.12 1.73 19.80
CA PRO A 206 13.96 0.65 18.81
C PRO A 206 13.10 1.00 17.60
N ASP A 207 12.05 1.83 17.78
CA ASP A 207 11.14 2.27 16.70
C ASP A 207 11.83 3.22 15.70
N VAL A 208 12.99 3.79 16.08
CA VAL A 208 13.81 4.64 15.21
C VAL A 208 14.36 3.86 14.03
N ALA A 209 14.66 2.56 14.20
CA ALA A 209 15.22 1.75 13.12
C ALA A 209 14.23 1.58 11.95
N ASP A 210 12.94 1.43 12.24
CA ASP A 210 11.89 1.22 11.23
C ASP A 210 11.59 2.52 10.46
N GLU A 211 11.48 3.65 11.16
CA GLU A 211 11.34 4.97 10.54
C GLU A 211 12.58 5.31 9.70
N MET A 212 13.76 5.12 10.27
CA MET A 212 15.03 5.37 9.60
C MET A 212 15.16 4.52 8.32
N ALA A 213 14.81 3.24 8.36
CA ALA A 213 14.80 2.38 7.18
C ALA A 213 13.89 2.93 6.08
N THR A 214 12.68 3.38 6.48
CA THR A 214 11.67 3.91 5.56
C THR A 214 12.11 5.24 4.94
N TYR A 215 12.60 6.18 5.74
CA TYR A 215 13.07 7.48 5.24
C TYR A 215 14.31 7.34 4.35
N THR A 216 15.20 6.42 4.71
CA THR A 216 16.38 6.08 3.91
C THR A 216 16.00 5.42 2.59
N ASN A 217 14.97 4.56 2.57
CA ASN A 217 14.44 3.99 1.32
C ASN A 217 13.92 5.09 0.37
N THR A 218 13.12 6.03 0.89
CA THR A 218 12.60 7.17 0.11
C THR A 218 13.75 8.00 -0.47
N LEU A 219 14.77 8.32 0.34
CA LEU A 219 15.93 9.09 -0.10
C LEU A 219 16.68 8.38 -1.24
N GLY A 220 16.90 7.08 -1.10
CA GLY A 220 17.51 6.26 -2.14
C GLY A 220 16.70 6.24 -3.44
N GLY A 221 15.36 6.15 -3.34
CA GLY A 221 14.46 6.28 -4.48
C GLY A 221 14.58 7.65 -5.18
N LEU A 222 14.69 8.73 -4.41
CA LEU A 222 14.88 10.09 -4.94
C LEU A 222 16.23 10.29 -5.60
N TYR A 223 17.32 9.79 -5.02
CA TYR A 223 18.64 9.80 -5.65
C TYR A 223 18.62 9.07 -7.00
N TYR A 224 17.92 7.94 -7.10
CA TYR A 224 17.71 7.28 -8.39
C TYR A 224 16.94 8.18 -9.36
N ARG A 225 15.87 8.86 -8.93
CA ARG A 225 15.11 9.79 -9.78
C ARG A 225 15.96 10.99 -10.26
N SER A 226 16.86 11.49 -9.42
CA SER A 226 17.81 12.58 -9.75
C SER A 226 19.01 12.11 -10.59
N GLY A 227 19.09 10.82 -10.96
CA GLY A 227 20.21 10.26 -11.72
C GLY A 227 21.49 10.03 -10.90
N ARG A 228 21.45 10.26 -9.60
CA ARG A 228 22.53 9.99 -8.63
C ARG A 228 22.57 8.50 -8.27
N ASN A 229 22.83 7.65 -9.27
CA ASN A 229 22.62 6.21 -9.13
C ASN A 229 23.57 5.54 -8.12
N ASP A 230 24.79 6.04 -7.96
CA ASP A 230 25.73 5.51 -6.97
C ASP A 230 25.24 5.82 -5.55
N ASP A 231 24.86 7.07 -5.28
CA ASP A 231 24.24 7.47 -4.00
C ASP A 231 22.94 6.69 -3.73
N ALA A 232 22.14 6.45 -4.77
CA ALA A 232 20.92 5.67 -4.65
C ALA A 232 21.23 4.23 -4.21
N ILE A 233 22.20 3.57 -4.85
CA ILE A 233 22.59 2.19 -4.50
C ILE A 233 23.11 2.14 -3.06
N GLU A 234 24.02 3.03 -2.68
CA GLU A 234 24.56 3.08 -1.32
C GLU A 234 23.45 3.27 -0.29
N THR A 235 22.59 4.26 -0.51
CA THR A 235 21.50 4.63 0.40
C THR A 235 20.45 3.51 0.53
N LEU A 236 20.05 2.87 -0.58
CA LEU A 236 19.10 1.75 -0.56
C LEU A 236 19.70 0.51 0.12
N LEU A 237 21.01 0.26 -0.02
CA LEU A 237 21.68 -0.80 0.70
C LEU A 237 21.82 -0.49 2.20
N GLU A 238 21.96 0.77 2.60
CA GLU A 238 21.88 1.20 4.01
C GLU A 238 20.48 0.91 4.57
N SER A 239 19.42 1.37 3.90
CA SER A 239 18.03 1.07 4.28
C SER A 239 17.80 -0.44 4.44
N GLU A 240 18.29 -1.23 3.49
CA GLU A 240 18.11 -2.68 3.49
C GLU A 240 18.81 -3.39 4.67
N LYS A 241 19.91 -2.83 5.19
CA LYS A 241 20.59 -3.35 6.39
C LYS A 241 19.78 -3.07 7.66
N LEU A 242 19.04 -1.96 7.69
CA LEU A 242 18.17 -1.60 8.81
C LEU A 242 16.92 -2.49 8.83
N ARG A 243 16.24 -2.61 7.68
CA ARG A 243 15.05 -3.45 7.53
C ARG A 243 14.95 -3.93 6.08
N THR A 244 14.63 -5.21 5.91
CA THR A 244 14.28 -5.71 4.58
C THR A 244 13.01 -5.05 4.07
N ASP A 245 13.13 -4.34 2.95
CA ASP A 245 12.00 -3.65 2.32
C ASP A 245 11.89 -4.01 0.82
N PRO A 246 10.73 -4.50 0.34
CA PRO A 246 10.55 -4.81 -1.08
C PRO A 246 10.73 -3.59 -2.02
N PHE A 247 10.54 -2.36 -1.55
CA PHE A 247 10.81 -1.16 -2.34
C PHE A 247 12.31 -0.98 -2.61
N ASN A 248 13.19 -1.36 -1.68
CA ASN A 248 14.64 -1.38 -1.93
C ASN A 248 14.96 -2.26 -3.14
N ALA A 249 14.37 -3.45 -3.21
CA ALA A 249 14.60 -4.36 -4.34
C ALA A 249 14.14 -3.76 -5.68
N ALA A 250 13.03 -3.02 -5.70
CA ALA A 250 12.56 -2.34 -6.91
C ALA A 250 13.54 -1.26 -7.38
N PHE A 251 13.91 -0.32 -6.50
CA PHE A 251 14.82 0.76 -6.87
C PHE A 251 16.25 0.29 -7.13
N LEU A 252 16.77 -0.70 -6.39
CA LEU A 252 18.09 -1.29 -6.65
C LEU A 252 18.13 -1.96 -8.02
N THR A 253 17.07 -2.66 -8.42
CA THR A 253 16.97 -3.23 -9.78
C THR A 253 17.14 -2.13 -10.83
N LEU A 254 16.40 -1.03 -10.68
CA LEU A 254 16.42 0.09 -11.61
C LEU A 254 17.78 0.81 -11.63
N ALA A 255 18.36 1.07 -10.45
CA ALA A 255 19.63 1.78 -10.30
C ALA A 255 20.82 0.97 -10.85
N TYR A 256 20.91 -0.32 -10.51
CA TYR A 256 21.96 -1.19 -11.05
C TYR A 256 21.88 -1.34 -12.57
N ARG A 257 20.66 -1.44 -13.12
CA ARG A 257 20.48 -1.49 -14.58
C ARG A 257 20.95 -0.20 -15.25
N ARG A 258 20.63 0.97 -14.68
CA ARG A 258 21.11 2.25 -15.23
C ARG A 258 22.64 2.38 -15.17
N LYS A 259 23.31 1.66 -14.26
CA LYS A 259 24.77 1.52 -14.18
C LYS A 259 25.34 0.46 -15.14
N GLY A 260 24.52 -0.28 -15.88
CA GLY A 260 24.93 -1.39 -16.74
C GLY A 260 25.34 -2.66 -15.97
N ASN A 261 24.96 -2.79 -14.69
CA ASN A 261 25.22 -3.98 -13.88
C ASN A 261 24.02 -4.92 -13.90
N ASP A 262 23.84 -5.64 -15.01
CA ASP A 262 22.68 -6.51 -15.23
C ASP A 262 22.62 -7.70 -14.26
N VAL A 263 23.76 -8.20 -13.81
CA VAL A 263 23.83 -9.31 -12.85
C VAL A 263 23.24 -8.89 -11.51
N ALA A 264 23.66 -7.74 -10.97
CA ALA A 264 23.10 -7.21 -9.74
C ALA A 264 21.62 -6.83 -9.91
N ALA A 265 21.27 -6.19 -11.03
CA ALA A 265 19.90 -5.82 -11.32
C ALA A 265 18.97 -7.05 -11.33
N GLN A 266 19.40 -8.15 -11.98
CA GLN A 266 18.61 -9.38 -12.04
C GLN A 266 18.44 -10.03 -10.66
N ALA A 267 19.47 -10.04 -9.81
CA ALA A 267 19.36 -10.57 -8.45
C ALA A 267 18.32 -9.82 -7.60
N TRP A 268 18.29 -8.48 -7.68
CA TRP A 268 17.28 -7.67 -6.99
C TRP A 268 15.88 -7.84 -7.58
N ARG A 269 15.79 -7.97 -8.91
CA ARG A 269 14.53 -8.26 -9.60
C ARG A 269 13.93 -9.58 -9.14
N ASP A 270 14.75 -10.64 -9.05
CA ASP A 270 14.30 -11.96 -8.61
C ASP A 270 13.82 -11.93 -7.15
N ARG A 271 14.48 -11.13 -6.30
CA ARG A 271 14.05 -10.90 -4.92
C ARG A 271 12.68 -10.23 -4.86
N LEU A 272 12.46 -9.17 -5.63
CA LEU A 272 11.16 -8.51 -5.74
C LEU A 272 10.08 -9.46 -6.28
N GLN A 273 10.39 -10.22 -7.33
CA GLN A 273 9.46 -11.19 -7.91
C GLN A 273 9.06 -12.27 -6.91
N LYS A 274 10.04 -12.78 -6.13
CA LYS A 274 9.81 -13.76 -5.06
C LYS A 274 8.94 -13.16 -3.96
N HIS A 275 9.25 -11.95 -3.50
CA HIS A 275 8.44 -11.24 -2.52
C HIS A 275 6.99 -11.15 -3.02
N LEU A 276 6.81 -10.59 -4.21
CA LEU A 276 5.48 -10.41 -4.76
C LEU A 276 4.76 -11.77 -4.88
N SER A 277 5.40 -12.80 -5.42
CA SER A 277 4.75 -14.12 -5.56
C SER A 277 4.33 -14.73 -4.22
N ASN A 278 5.13 -14.53 -3.16
CA ASN A 278 4.85 -15.08 -1.83
C ASN A 278 3.78 -14.31 -1.07
N THR A 279 3.58 -13.03 -1.36
CA THR A 279 2.62 -12.17 -0.67
C THR A 279 1.29 -12.01 -1.43
N TYR A 280 1.14 -12.65 -2.59
CA TYR A 280 -0.15 -12.66 -3.30
C TYR A 280 -1.24 -13.38 -2.48
N ALA A 281 -2.38 -12.70 -2.28
CA ALA A 281 -3.52 -13.18 -1.51
C ALA A 281 -3.25 -13.48 -0.02
N THR A 282 -2.11 -13.05 0.53
CA THR A 282 -1.87 -13.04 1.98
C THR A 282 -2.52 -11.80 2.62
N ARG A 283 -2.63 -11.78 3.96
CA ARG A 283 -3.18 -10.63 4.69
C ARG A 283 -2.17 -9.49 4.72
N ASP A 284 -0.91 -9.82 4.99
CA ASP A 284 0.16 -8.83 5.21
C ASP A 284 0.67 -8.23 3.88
N GLY A 285 0.39 -8.90 2.77
CA GLY A 285 0.78 -8.46 1.43
C GLY A 285 -0.12 -7.41 0.79
N GLN A 286 -1.16 -6.91 1.45
CA GLN A 286 -2.14 -6.04 0.79
C GLN A 286 -1.77 -4.55 0.82
N LEU A 287 -1.02 -4.12 1.84
CA LEU A 287 -0.60 -2.72 1.98
C LEU A 287 0.51 -2.42 0.97
N TYR A 288 0.32 -1.37 0.16
CA TYR A 288 1.29 -0.84 -0.82
C TYR A 288 1.71 -1.78 -1.96
N ARG A 289 1.08 -2.94 -2.09
CA ARG A 289 1.45 -3.91 -3.13
C ARG A 289 1.18 -3.42 -4.55
N HIS A 290 0.11 -2.64 -4.74
CA HIS A 290 -0.14 -1.97 -6.02
C HIS A 290 1.00 -1.03 -6.40
N GLN A 291 1.64 -0.40 -5.41
CA GLN A 291 2.80 0.46 -5.66
C GLN A 291 3.99 -0.35 -6.19
N LEU A 292 4.29 -1.49 -5.54
CA LEU A 292 5.34 -2.40 -6.02
C LEU A 292 5.06 -2.94 -7.43
N LEU A 293 3.79 -3.17 -7.79
CA LEU A 293 3.42 -3.59 -9.15
C LEU A 293 3.62 -2.50 -10.20
N LEU A 294 3.41 -1.23 -9.83
CA LEU A 294 3.72 -0.10 -10.72
C LEU A 294 5.24 0.04 -10.94
N LEU A 295 6.05 -0.11 -9.89
CA LEU A 295 7.51 -0.14 -10.04
C LEU A 295 7.99 -1.38 -10.82
N TRP A 296 7.36 -2.54 -10.61
CA TRP A 296 7.60 -3.75 -11.40
C TRP A 296 7.37 -3.50 -12.89
N ARG A 297 6.29 -2.78 -13.24
CA ARG A 297 6.01 -2.39 -14.62
C ARG A 297 7.08 -1.44 -15.19
N GLU A 298 7.60 -0.50 -14.40
CA GLU A 298 8.73 0.33 -14.81
C GLU A 298 9.97 -0.53 -15.13
N ILE A 299 10.27 -1.53 -14.28
CA ILE A 299 11.37 -2.48 -14.50
C ILE A 299 11.16 -3.26 -15.81
N GLU A 300 9.93 -3.71 -16.11
CA GLU A 300 9.63 -4.45 -17.33
C GLU A 300 9.77 -3.59 -18.58
N ASN A 301 9.22 -2.37 -18.58
CA ASN A 301 9.26 -1.45 -19.72
C ASN A 301 10.71 -1.13 -20.12
N ARG A 302 11.60 -0.91 -19.14
CA ARG A 302 13.03 -0.63 -19.38
C ARG A 302 13.87 -1.84 -19.81
N THR A 303 13.29 -3.03 -19.89
CA THR A 303 13.98 -4.22 -20.43
C THR A 303 13.80 -4.31 -21.95
N GLN A 304 12.89 -3.51 -22.52
CA GLN A 304 12.56 -3.50 -23.94
C GLN A 304 13.25 -2.37 -24.73
N GLU A 305 13.89 -1.43 -24.02
CA GLU A 305 14.73 -0.34 -24.57
C GLU A 305 16.19 -0.77 -24.67
#